data_AF-A0A8X6YY32-F1
#
_entry.id   AF-A0A8X6YY32-F1
#
_cell.length_a   1.000
_cell.length_b   1.000
_cell.length_c   1.000
_cell.angle_alpha   90.00
_cell.angle_beta   90.00
_cell.angle_gamma   90.00
#
_symmetry.space_group_name_H-M   'P 1'
#
loop_
_entity.id
_entity.type
_entity.pdbx_description
1 polymer ?
#
loop_
_entity_poly.entity_id
_entity_poly.type
_entity_poly.pdbx_seq_one_letter_code
_entity_poly.pdbx_strand_id
1 'polypeptide(L)'
;MENMKITSSSLTSELDMQIKFFKYGTKTKGKDKSGAYLFLPDTDAKEIDYNKPEIFIVEGPLISEVIVMLKDVEHHVLLKNSPGFDGAGIEIYNLINIASENNKELVMRFITNITSEKQEFYTDLNGLQMIKRRYIKKLPIQGNVYPVTTMAYFEDNRTRFTFLTSHSVGATCLQPGRREALFLVITLPLELKTLSEATLEP
;
A
#
# COMPACT_ATOMS: atom_id res chain seq x y z
N MET A 1 -19.26 4.25 -5.94
CA MET A 1 -18.16 3.30 -6.21
C MET A 1 -18.51 2.03 -5.47
N GLU A 2 -18.62 0.93 -6.21
CA GLU A 2 -18.89 -0.40 -5.67
C GLU A 2 -17.56 -1.02 -5.22
N ASN A 3 -17.57 -1.79 -4.13
CA ASN A 3 -16.33 -2.33 -3.55
C ASN A 3 -15.94 -3.64 -4.23
N MET A 4 -14.64 -3.98 -4.18
CA MET A 4 -14.21 -5.30 -4.61
C MET A 4 -14.65 -6.34 -3.58
N LYS A 5 -15.55 -7.21 -3.99
CA LYS A 5 -16.02 -8.34 -3.19
C LYS A 5 -15.19 -9.56 -3.56
N ILE A 6 -14.37 -10.03 -2.62
CA ILE A 6 -13.56 -11.23 -2.80
C ILE A 6 -14.33 -12.41 -2.21
N THR A 7 -14.69 -13.35 -3.08
CA THR A 7 -15.35 -14.60 -2.71
C THR A 7 -14.48 -15.77 -3.14
N SER A 8 -14.24 -16.72 -2.24
CA SER A 8 -13.69 -18.04 -2.57
C SER A 8 -14.75 -19.09 -2.27
N SER A 9 -14.76 -20.19 -3.02
CA SER A 9 -15.57 -21.38 -2.71
C SER A 9 -15.27 -21.96 -1.31
N SER A 10 -14.09 -21.66 -0.75
CA SER A 10 -13.67 -22.03 0.61
C SER A 10 -13.93 -20.97 1.67
N LEU A 11 -14.27 -19.73 1.29
CA LEU A 11 -14.57 -18.63 2.22
C LEU A 11 -16.06 -18.66 2.59
N THR A 12 -16.36 -18.91 3.86
CA THR A 12 -17.74 -18.86 4.40
C THR A 12 -18.28 -17.44 4.53
N SER A 13 -17.42 -16.41 4.39
CA SER A 13 -17.80 -15.00 4.48
C SER A 13 -17.11 -14.16 3.39
N GLU A 14 -17.87 -13.20 2.84
CA GLU A 14 -17.40 -12.26 1.83
C GLU A 14 -16.43 -11.23 2.42
N LEU A 15 -15.23 -11.11 1.83
CA LEU A 15 -14.26 -10.07 2.17
C LEU A 15 -14.55 -8.83 1.32
N ASP A 16 -14.90 -7.73 1.98
CA ASP A 16 -15.10 -6.42 1.35
C ASP A 16 -13.76 -5.68 1.35
N MET A 17 -13.18 -5.45 0.17
CA MET A 17 -11.90 -4.78 -0.01
C MET A 17 -12.00 -3.61 -0.98
N GLN A 18 -11.28 -2.52 -0.68
CA GLN A 18 -11.04 -1.44 -1.61
C GLN A 18 -9.54 -1.13 -1.67
N ILE A 19 -9.04 -0.83 -2.87
CA ILE A 19 -7.71 -0.29 -3.07
C ILE A 19 -7.84 1.20 -3.37
N LYS A 20 -7.09 2.01 -2.64
CA LYS A 20 -7.05 3.47 -2.82
C LYS A 20 -5.62 3.98 -2.80
N PHE A 21 -5.39 5.05 -3.53
CA PHE A 21 -4.10 5.72 -3.62
C PHE A 21 -4.18 7.09 -2.95
N PHE A 22 -3.14 7.43 -2.21
CA PHE A 22 -3.03 8.66 -1.46
C PHE A 22 -1.66 9.29 -1.67
N LYS A 23 -1.57 10.60 -1.45
CA LYS A 23 -0.31 11.35 -1.43
C LYS A 23 -0.12 12.06 -0.10
N TYR A 24 1.06 11.93 0.48
CA TYR A 24 1.54 12.80 1.55
C TYR A 24 2.36 13.96 0.95
N GLY A 25 2.24 15.16 1.52
CA GLY A 25 3.17 16.26 1.25
C GLY A 25 4.29 16.30 2.28
N THR A 26 5.36 17.02 1.97
CA THR A 26 6.41 17.32 2.96
C THR A 26 6.25 18.72 3.56
N LYS A 27 6.77 18.90 4.78
CA LYS A 27 6.83 20.23 5.41
C LYS A 27 7.72 21.16 4.60
N THR A 28 7.15 22.28 4.14
CA THR A 28 7.88 23.29 3.37
C THR A 28 8.59 24.34 4.24
N LYS A 29 8.16 24.50 5.49
CA LYS A 29 8.69 25.46 6.47
C LYS A 29 9.28 24.74 7.70
N GLY A 30 10.51 25.09 8.08
CA GLY A 30 11.25 24.47 9.19
C GLY A 30 12.61 23.93 8.76
N LYS A 31 13.45 23.57 9.75
CA LYS A 31 14.75 22.90 9.50
C LYS A 31 14.58 21.44 9.09
N ASP A 32 13.54 20.77 9.57
CA ASP A 32 13.29 19.35 9.31
C ASP A 32 12.31 19.18 8.15
N LYS A 33 12.77 18.52 7.08
CA LYS A 33 11.98 18.17 5.89
C LYS A 33 12.07 16.68 5.63
N SER A 34 11.09 16.14 4.91
CA SER A 34 11.20 14.76 4.42
C SER A 34 12.35 14.66 3.43
N GLY A 35 12.91 13.46 3.29
CA GLY A 35 14.01 13.18 2.39
C GLY A 35 14.26 11.68 2.30
N ALA A 36 15.46 11.28 1.87
CA ALA A 36 15.80 9.88 1.65
C ALA A 36 15.61 8.98 2.90
N TYR A 37 15.74 9.54 4.11
CA TYR A 37 15.63 8.80 5.37
C TYR A 37 14.44 9.18 6.22
N LEU A 38 14.01 10.44 6.14
CA LEU A 38 13.00 10.99 7.04
C LEU A 38 11.65 11.04 6.34
N PHE A 39 10.67 10.32 6.87
CA PHE A 39 9.26 10.52 6.54
C PHE A 39 8.68 11.56 7.49
N LEU A 40 8.34 12.74 6.98
CA LEU A 40 7.86 13.88 7.78
C LEU A 40 6.68 14.58 7.08
N PRO A 41 5.51 13.94 7.06
CA PRO A 41 4.37 14.48 6.34
C PRO A 41 3.91 15.82 6.93
N ASP A 42 3.46 16.73 6.07
CA ASP A 42 2.92 18.03 6.46
C ASP A 42 1.49 17.94 7.00
N THR A 43 0.70 17.08 6.39
CA THR A 43 -0.74 16.89 6.58
C THR A 43 -1.10 15.42 6.45
N ASP A 44 -2.35 15.08 6.79
CA ASP A 44 -2.88 13.74 6.50
C ASP A 44 -2.88 13.47 4.99
N ALA A 45 -2.78 12.19 4.64
CA ALA A 45 -2.72 11.74 3.25
C ALA A 45 -3.97 12.20 2.49
N LYS A 46 -3.76 12.80 1.31
CA LYS A 46 -4.85 13.22 0.42
C LYS A 46 -5.07 12.15 -0.64
N GLU A 47 -6.32 11.73 -0.81
CA GLU A 47 -6.69 10.77 -1.87
C GLU A 47 -6.35 11.37 -3.24
N ILE A 48 -5.85 10.56 -4.17
CA ILE A 48 -5.57 11.03 -5.54
C ILE A 48 -6.89 11.34 -6.26
N ASP A 49 -6.79 12.11 -7.33
CA ASP A 49 -7.94 12.37 -8.20
C ASP A 49 -8.18 11.17 -9.14
N TYR A 50 -9.41 10.67 -9.16
CA TYR A 50 -9.90 9.57 -9.99
C TYR A 50 -10.83 10.07 -11.11
N ASN A 51 -10.66 11.30 -11.57
CA ASN A 51 -11.51 11.87 -12.61
C ASN A 51 -11.37 11.12 -13.94
N LYS A 52 -12.32 10.22 -14.20
CA LYS A 52 -12.50 9.43 -15.44
C LYS A 52 -11.21 8.69 -15.88
N PRO A 53 -10.68 7.75 -15.07
CA PRO A 53 -9.57 6.93 -15.51
C PRO A 53 -9.97 6.09 -16.72
N GLU A 54 -9.02 5.83 -17.61
CA GLU A 54 -9.17 4.80 -18.62
C GLU A 54 -9.03 3.44 -17.94
N ILE A 55 -9.96 2.53 -18.20
CA ILE A 55 -9.98 1.20 -17.63
C ILE A 55 -9.96 0.19 -18.78
N PHE A 56 -8.97 -0.67 -18.78
CA PHE A 56 -8.87 -1.81 -19.70
C PHE A 56 -9.17 -3.09 -18.94
N ILE A 57 -9.97 -3.95 -19.56
CA ILE A 57 -10.31 -5.27 -19.02
C ILE A 57 -9.84 -6.30 -20.05
N VAL A 58 -8.96 -7.19 -19.62
CA VAL A 58 -8.46 -8.29 -20.42
C VAL A 58 -9.02 -9.58 -19.81
N GLU A 59 -9.83 -10.31 -20.58
CA GLU A 59 -10.41 -11.57 -20.15
C GLU A 59 -9.84 -12.71 -21.00
N GLY A 60 -9.27 -13.71 -20.33
CA GLY A 60 -8.69 -14.87 -20.96
C GLY A 60 -8.91 -16.15 -20.16
N PRO A 61 -8.71 -17.33 -20.78
CA PRO A 61 -8.95 -18.61 -20.11
C PRO A 61 -7.96 -18.92 -18.98
N LEU A 62 -6.76 -18.32 -19.03
CA LEU A 62 -5.70 -18.52 -18.04
C LEU A 62 -5.57 -17.33 -17.08
N ILE A 63 -5.89 -16.13 -17.54
CA ILE A 63 -5.63 -14.88 -16.83
C ILE A 63 -6.78 -13.91 -17.13
N SER A 64 -7.23 -13.21 -16.10
CA SER A 64 -8.05 -12.01 -16.23
C SER A 64 -7.34 -10.82 -15.57
N GLU A 65 -7.33 -9.68 -16.23
CA GLU A 65 -6.62 -8.48 -15.77
C GLU A 65 -7.52 -7.25 -15.87
N VAL A 66 -7.46 -6.41 -14.84
CA VAL A 66 -8.03 -5.05 -14.86
C VAL A 66 -6.88 -4.07 -14.75
N ILE A 67 -6.78 -3.18 -15.74
CA ILE A 67 -5.76 -2.14 -15.82
C ILE A 67 -6.45 -0.79 -15.67
N VAL A 68 -6.01 0.03 -14.72
CA VAL A 68 -6.55 1.36 -14.45
C VAL A 68 -5.47 2.40 -14.65
N MET A 69 -5.65 3.26 -15.64
CA MET A 69 -4.73 4.36 -15.95
C MET A 69 -5.08 5.59 -15.11
N LEU A 70 -4.28 5.84 -14.09
CA LEU A 70 -4.33 7.05 -13.27
C LEU A 70 -3.18 7.98 -13.69
N LYS A 71 -3.24 9.25 -13.27
CA LYS A 71 -2.26 10.29 -13.68
C LYS A 71 -0.80 9.86 -13.49
N ASP A 72 -0.46 9.30 -12.32
CA ASP A 72 0.92 8.94 -11.94
C ASP A 72 1.09 7.44 -11.68
N VAL A 73 0.02 6.65 -11.86
CA VAL A 73 -0.04 5.23 -11.51
C VAL A 73 -0.82 4.48 -12.57
N GLU A 74 -0.17 3.55 -13.23
CA GLU A 74 -0.83 2.50 -14.01
C GLU A 74 -0.96 1.27 -13.08
N HIS A 75 -2.21 0.99 -12.68
CA HIS A 75 -2.55 0.02 -11.65
C HIS A 75 -3.12 -1.24 -12.28
N HIS A 76 -2.49 -2.39 -12.01
CA HIS A 76 -2.91 -3.67 -12.53
C HIS A 76 -3.40 -4.58 -11.41
N VAL A 77 -4.53 -5.23 -11.65
CA VAL A 77 -5.10 -6.27 -10.80
C VAL A 77 -5.29 -7.52 -11.64
N LEU A 78 -4.52 -8.55 -11.33
CA LEU A 78 -4.40 -9.78 -12.11
C LEU A 78 -4.97 -10.96 -11.31
N LEU A 79 -5.81 -11.76 -11.96
CA LEU A 79 -6.31 -13.03 -11.46
C LEU A 79 -5.84 -14.16 -12.38
N LYS A 80 -5.16 -15.15 -11.80
CA LYS A 80 -4.70 -16.34 -12.52
C LYS A 80 -5.67 -17.49 -12.31
N ASN A 81 -6.14 -18.07 -13.41
CA ASN A 81 -6.92 -19.31 -13.40
C ASN A 81 -5.98 -20.51 -13.43
N SER A 82 -5.29 -20.74 -12.30
CA SER A 82 -4.39 -21.87 -12.10
C SER A 82 -4.87 -22.70 -10.91
N PRO A 83 -4.82 -24.05 -10.98
CA PRO A 83 -5.08 -24.90 -9.83
C PRO A 83 -3.97 -24.88 -8.76
N GLY A 84 -2.82 -24.25 -9.07
CA GLY A 84 -1.68 -24.13 -8.18
C GLY A 84 -1.79 -22.96 -7.19
N PHE A 85 -0.72 -22.76 -6.40
CA PHE A 85 -0.62 -21.65 -5.44
C PHE A 85 -0.65 -20.27 -6.12
N ASP A 86 -0.26 -20.19 -7.38
CA ASP A 86 -0.29 -18.97 -8.19
C ASP A 86 -1.71 -18.50 -8.50
N GLY A 87 -2.71 -19.38 -8.46
CA GLY A 87 -4.13 -19.02 -8.57
C GLY A 87 -4.82 -18.74 -7.22
N ALA A 88 -4.12 -18.89 -6.10
CA ALA A 88 -4.70 -18.76 -4.76
C ALA A 88 -4.81 -17.31 -4.27
N GLY A 89 -4.25 -16.34 -5.00
CA GLY A 89 -4.19 -14.94 -4.61
C GLY A 89 -4.45 -13.99 -5.78
N ILE A 90 -4.58 -12.72 -5.43
CA ILE A 90 -4.66 -11.61 -6.39
C ILE A 90 -3.25 -11.05 -6.55
N GLU A 91 -2.78 -10.94 -7.78
CA GLU A 91 -1.52 -10.29 -8.09
C GLU A 91 -1.76 -8.82 -8.43
N ILE A 92 -0.99 -7.94 -7.81
CA ILE A 92 -1.06 -6.50 -8.01
C ILE A 92 0.34 -6.02 -8.35
N TYR A 93 0.46 -5.29 -9.45
CA TYR A 93 1.66 -4.52 -9.74
C TYR A 93 1.26 -3.11 -10.17
N ASN A 94 2.13 -2.16 -9.88
CA ASN A 94 1.90 -0.75 -10.13
C ASN A 94 3.09 -0.20 -10.91
N LEU A 95 2.83 0.37 -12.07
CA LEU A 95 3.81 1.17 -12.80
C LEU A 95 3.64 2.62 -12.35
N ILE A 96 4.65 3.15 -11.66
CA ILE A 96 4.57 4.45 -10.99
C ILE A 96 5.50 5.44 -11.69
N ASN A 97 4.95 6.55 -12.17
CA ASN A 97 5.72 7.65 -12.73
C ASN A 97 5.41 8.96 -11.98
N ILE A 98 6.28 9.29 -11.03
CA ILE A 98 6.17 10.50 -10.20
C ILE A 98 7.27 11.52 -10.50
N ALA A 99 7.95 11.42 -11.63
CA ALA A 99 9.08 12.30 -11.97
C ALA A 99 8.70 13.80 -12.02
N SER A 100 7.43 14.09 -12.31
CA SER A 100 6.89 15.46 -12.32
C SER A 100 6.41 15.95 -10.95
N GLU A 101 6.30 15.07 -9.95
CA GLU A 101 5.76 15.35 -8.63
C GLU A 101 6.91 15.61 -7.64
N ASN A 102 7.04 16.86 -7.20
CA ASN A 102 8.04 17.22 -6.20
C ASN A 102 7.45 17.17 -4.80
N ASN A 103 8.23 16.69 -3.82
CA ASN A 103 7.84 16.78 -2.40
C ASN A 103 6.55 16.01 -2.05
N LYS A 104 6.30 14.89 -2.75
CA LYS A 104 5.14 14.02 -2.58
C LYS A 104 5.51 12.56 -2.40
N GLU A 105 4.91 11.90 -1.42
CA GLU A 105 5.05 10.46 -1.23
C GLU A 105 3.74 9.77 -1.60
N LEU A 106 3.81 8.77 -2.48
CA LEU A 106 2.66 7.99 -2.94
C LEU A 106 2.44 6.78 -2.02
N VAL A 107 1.20 6.53 -1.66
CA VAL A 107 0.80 5.45 -0.75
C VAL A 107 -0.37 4.70 -1.34
N MET A 108 -0.25 3.37 -1.37
CA MET A 108 -1.36 2.46 -1.68
C MET A 108 -1.98 1.97 -0.38
N ARG A 109 -3.32 1.96 -0.31
CA ARG A 109 -4.08 1.62 0.90
C ARG A 109 -5.11 0.54 0.58
N PHE A 110 -5.05 -0.56 1.32
CA PHE A 110 -6.05 -1.60 1.32
C PHE A 110 -7.04 -1.35 2.45
N ILE A 111 -8.29 -1.11 2.12
CA ILE A 111 -9.37 -0.86 3.09
C ILE A 111 -10.24 -2.11 3.12
N THR A 112 -10.30 -2.79 4.26
CA THR A 112 -11.05 -4.04 4.42
C THR A 112 -12.07 -3.97 5.55
N ASN A 113 -13.04 -4.90 5.57
CA ASN A 113 -13.96 -5.08 6.70
C ASN A 113 -13.38 -5.93 7.85
N ILE A 114 -12.13 -6.38 7.77
CA ILE A 114 -11.43 -7.08 8.86
C ILE A 114 -11.21 -6.09 10.00
N THR A 115 -11.37 -6.55 11.23
CA THR A 115 -11.18 -5.75 12.44
C THR A 115 -10.18 -6.43 13.37
N SER A 116 -8.90 -6.10 13.24
CA SER A 116 -7.86 -6.46 14.20
C SER A 116 -8.16 -5.90 15.59
N GLU A 117 -7.86 -6.71 16.59
CA GLU A 117 -7.92 -6.27 17.97
C GLU A 117 -6.81 -5.24 18.22
N LYS A 118 -7.17 -4.06 18.76
CA LYS A 118 -6.22 -3.03 19.19
C LYS A 118 -5.29 -2.49 18.08
N GLN A 119 -5.68 -2.53 16.81
CA GLN A 119 -4.86 -2.04 15.68
C GLN A 119 -3.53 -2.80 15.57
N GLU A 120 -3.62 -4.12 15.68
CA GLU A 120 -2.49 -5.03 15.63
C GLU A 120 -2.27 -5.53 14.20
N PHE A 121 -1.02 -5.50 13.79
CA PHE A 121 -0.59 -5.99 12.48
C PHE A 121 0.79 -6.61 12.62
N TYR A 122 1.22 -7.37 11.64
CA TYR A 122 2.45 -8.15 11.68
C TYR A 122 3.30 -7.80 10.48
N THR A 123 4.57 -7.52 10.72
CA THR A 123 5.57 -7.30 9.65
C THR A 123 6.66 -8.33 9.76
N ASP A 124 7.27 -8.69 8.65
CA ASP A 124 8.44 -9.54 8.67
C ASP A 124 9.68 -8.80 9.20
N LEU A 125 10.67 -9.56 9.65
CA LEU A 125 12.03 -9.10 9.91
C LEU A 125 12.95 -9.83 8.94
N ASN A 126 13.32 -9.13 7.86
CA ASN A 126 14.22 -9.63 6.81
C ASN A 126 13.76 -10.97 6.21
N GLY A 127 12.44 -11.15 6.07
CA GLY A 127 11.82 -12.36 5.54
C GLY A 127 11.97 -13.62 6.40
N LEU A 128 12.45 -13.52 7.64
CA LEU A 128 12.70 -14.69 8.49
C LEU A 128 11.60 -14.95 9.52
N GLN A 129 11.19 -13.91 10.25
CA GLN A 129 10.21 -14.03 11.33
C GLN A 129 9.17 -12.92 11.24
N MET A 130 7.95 -13.22 11.68
CA MET A 130 6.88 -12.22 11.80
C MET A 130 6.89 -11.62 13.20
N ILE A 131 6.91 -10.29 13.29
CA ILE A 131 6.85 -9.56 14.55
C ILE A 131 5.54 -8.78 14.64
N LYS A 132 4.91 -8.87 15.81
CA LYS A 132 3.70 -8.14 16.13
C LYS A 132 3.99 -6.65 16.31
N ARG A 133 3.23 -5.81 15.62
CA ARG A 133 3.20 -4.35 15.70
C ARG A 133 1.84 -3.91 16.23
N ARG A 134 1.81 -2.73 16.84
CA ARG A 134 0.58 -2.08 17.29
C ARG A 134 0.68 -0.61 16.97
N TYR A 135 -0.35 -0.04 16.36
CA TYR A 135 -0.40 1.40 16.15
C TYR A 135 -0.52 2.13 17.50
N ILE A 136 0.41 3.06 17.75
CA ILE A 136 0.47 3.87 18.97
C ILE A 136 0.01 5.28 18.64
N LYS A 137 -1.23 5.61 19.00
CA LYS A 137 -1.85 6.94 18.78
C LYS A 137 -1.08 8.12 19.39
N LYS A 138 -0.23 7.87 20.39
CA LYS A 138 0.63 8.89 21.01
C LYS A 138 1.82 9.28 20.13
N LEU A 139 2.20 8.41 19.20
CA LEU A 139 3.28 8.66 18.24
C LEU A 139 2.69 9.28 16.98
N PRO A 140 3.44 10.16 16.29
CA PRO A 140 3.04 10.64 14.99
C PRO A 140 3.07 9.50 13.96
N ILE A 141 2.49 9.71 12.78
CA ILE A 141 2.36 8.68 11.73
C ILE A 141 3.70 8.03 11.39
N GLN A 142 4.76 8.81 11.23
CA GLN A 142 6.10 8.32 10.91
C GLN A 142 6.70 7.42 12.00
N GLY A 143 6.25 7.55 13.26
CA GLY A 143 6.65 6.65 14.36
C GLY A 143 5.93 5.31 14.35
N ASN A 144 4.94 5.13 13.47
CA ASN A 144 4.14 3.92 13.32
C ASN A 144 4.36 3.21 11.98
N VAL A 145 5.30 3.69 11.16
CA VAL A 145 5.69 3.04 9.91
C VAL A 145 6.84 2.05 10.19
N TYR A 146 6.66 0.80 9.78
CA TYR A 146 7.63 -0.27 9.96
C TYR A 146 8.05 -0.85 8.61
N PRO A 147 9.27 -1.38 8.48
CA PRO A 147 9.69 -2.04 7.26
C PRO A 147 8.90 -3.34 7.04
N VAL A 148 8.55 -3.59 5.78
CA VAL A 148 8.08 -4.86 5.24
C VAL A 148 9.04 -5.22 4.14
N THR A 149 9.79 -6.30 4.29
CA THR A 149 10.77 -6.73 3.29
C THR A 149 10.21 -7.80 2.37
N THR A 150 9.29 -8.64 2.88
CA THR A 150 8.67 -9.70 2.10
C THR A 150 7.18 -9.84 2.35
N MET A 151 6.72 -9.64 3.59
CA MET A 151 5.36 -9.98 3.98
C MET A 151 4.89 -9.19 5.19
N ALA A 152 3.62 -8.83 5.15
CA ALA A 152 2.92 -8.39 6.33
C ALA A 152 1.45 -8.82 6.28
N TYR A 153 0.80 -8.82 7.43
CA TYR A 153 -0.60 -9.18 7.53
C TYR A 153 -1.27 -8.51 8.71
N PHE A 154 -2.60 -8.48 8.65
CA PHE A 154 -3.46 -8.19 9.79
C PHE A 154 -4.63 -9.14 9.74
N GLU A 155 -5.24 -9.41 10.90
CA GLU A 155 -6.25 -10.44 11.03
C GLU A 155 -7.22 -10.15 12.17
N ASP A 156 -8.41 -10.70 12.03
CA ASP A 156 -9.36 -10.89 13.13
C ASP A 156 -9.45 -12.39 13.47
N ASN A 157 -10.40 -12.76 14.32
CA ASN A 157 -10.58 -14.14 14.76
C ASN A 157 -11.01 -15.12 13.65
N ARG A 158 -11.32 -14.64 12.43
CA ARG A 158 -11.86 -15.45 11.32
C ARG A 158 -11.07 -15.30 10.04
N THR A 159 -10.58 -14.10 9.75
CA THR A 159 -10.03 -13.73 8.44
C THR A 159 -8.67 -13.07 8.63
N ARG A 160 -7.69 -13.55 7.86
CA ARG A 160 -6.37 -12.93 7.72
C ARG A 160 -6.22 -12.34 6.33
N PHE A 161 -5.83 -11.07 6.26
CA PHE A 161 -5.37 -10.44 5.03
C PHE A 161 -3.85 -10.38 5.03
N THR A 162 -3.23 -11.14 4.13
CA THR A 162 -1.77 -11.20 3.96
C THR A 162 -1.40 -10.56 2.65
N PHE A 163 -0.39 -9.72 2.65
CA PHE A 163 0.19 -9.14 1.45
C PHE A 163 1.67 -9.52 1.37
N LEU A 164 2.09 -9.85 0.16
CA LEU A 164 3.48 -10.18 -0.18
C LEU A 164 4.03 -9.05 -1.05
N THR A 165 5.27 -8.67 -0.79
CA THR A 165 5.94 -7.58 -1.51
C THR A 165 7.14 -8.12 -2.27
N SER A 166 7.33 -7.67 -3.51
CA SER A 166 8.51 -8.02 -4.32
C SER A 166 9.75 -7.20 -3.94
N HIS A 167 9.56 -6.12 -3.17
CA HIS A 167 10.61 -5.22 -2.70
C HIS A 167 10.25 -4.66 -1.33
N SER A 168 11.25 -4.16 -0.62
CA SER A 168 11.08 -3.59 0.71
C SER A 168 10.34 -2.25 0.66
N VAL A 169 9.36 -2.10 1.53
CA VAL A 169 8.47 -0.93 1.62
C VAL A 169 8.16 -0.61 3.09
N GLY A 170 7.62 0.59 3.34
CA GLY A 170 7.10 0.95 4.66
C GLY A 170 5.64 0.52 4.79
N ALA A 171 5.23 0.02 5.94
CA ALA A 171 3.82 -0.27 6.21
C ALA A 171 3.36 0.16 7.59
N THR A 172 2.07 0.47 7.67
CA THR A 172 1.38 0.77 8.93
C THR A 172 -0.10 0.42 8.80
N CYS A 173 -0.78 0.28 9.94
CA CYS A 173 -2.22 0.08 10.02
C CYS A 173 -2.86 1.33 10.65
N LEU A 174 -3.57 2.14 9.86
CA LEU A 174 -4.30 3.31 10.38
C LEU A 174 -5.79 3.01 10.53
N GLN A 175 -6.42 3.58 11.55
CA GLN A 175 -7.87 3.55 11.72
C GLN A 175 -8.46 4.95 11.79
N PRO A 176 -9.47 5.20 10.94
CA PRO A 176 -10.73 5.72 11.47
C PRO A 176 -11.93 4.81 11.13
N GLY A 177 -12.74 4.47 12.14
CA GLY A 177 -14.20 4.29 12.00
C GLY A 177 -14.78 2.87 12.05
N ARG A 178 -14.26 1.90 11.28
CA ARG A 178 -14.80 0.51 11.27
C ARG A 178 -14.06 -0.48 10.36
N ARG A 179 -13.26 0.03 9.42
CA ARG A 179 -12.58 -0.72 8.36
C ARG A 179 -11.09 -0.54 8.51
N GLU A 180 -10.33 -1.62 8.48
CA GLU A 180 -8.88 -1.54 8.62
C GLU A 180 -8.23 -1.16 7.32
N ALA A 181 -7.41 -0.12 7.41
CA ALA A 181 -6.62 0.36 6.33
C ALA A 181 -5.17 -0.03 6.60
N LEU A 182 -4.66 -0.95 5.79
CA LEU A 182 -3.24 -1.21 5.70
C LEU A 182 -2.65 -0.31 4.63
N PHE A 183 -1.56 0.34 4.99
CA PHE A 183 -0.86 1.31 4.18
C PHE A 183 0.44 0.68 3.71
N LEU A 184 0.68 0.75 2.41
CA LEU A 184 1.98 0.50 1.82
C LEU A 184 2.54 1.84 1.36
N VAL A 185 3.58 2.32 2.05
CA VAL A 185 4.36 3.48 1.64
C VAL A 185 5.40 2.99 0.65
N ILE A 186 5.22 3.34 -0.62
CA ILE A 186 6.22 3.16 -1.66
C ILE A 186 7.03 4.46 -1.68
N THR A 187 8.14 4.47 -0.95
CA THR A 187 9.11 5.57 -1.03
C THR A 187 9.97 5.33 -2.26
N LEU A 188 9.77 6.15 -3.30
CA LEU A 188 10.64 6.22 -4.48
C LEU A 188 11.03 7.68 -4.71
N PRO A 189 12.21 7.94 -5.30
CA PRO A 189 13.18 8.91 -4.82
C PRO A 189 12.66 10.34 -4.96
N LEU A 190 12.36 10.99 -3.83
CA LEU A 190 12.38 12.46 -3.81
C LEU A 190 13.83 12.91 -3.83
N GLU A 191 14.08 13.99 -4.58
CA GLU A 191 15.35 14.73 -4.65
C GLU A 191 16.27 14.44 -3.45
N LEU A 192 17.44 13.89 -3.75
CA LEU A 192 18.61 13.74 -2.89
C LEU A 192 19.13 15.09 -2.37
N LYS A 193 18.27 15.92 -1.77
CA LYS A 193 18.63 17.22 -1.19
C LYS A 193 19.29 17.11 0.18
N THR A 194 19.62 15.89 0.61
CA THR A 194 20.69 15.63 1.58
C THR A 194 21.49 14.39 1.19
N LEU A 195 22.13 14.42 0.04
CA LEU A 195 23.55 14.10 -0.01
C LEU A 195 24.20 15.45 -0.33
N SER A 196 25.35 15.82 0.22
CA SER A 196 26.00 17.07 -0.22
C SER A 196 26.56 16.91 -1.63
N GLU A 197 25.71 16.69 -2.64
CA GLU A 197 25.97 16.09 -3.97
C GLU A 197 25.80 14.57 -3.97
N ALA A 198 24.84 14.09 -4.74
CA ALA A 198 24.94 12.77 -5.36
C ALA A 198 24.11 12.79 -6.65
N THR A 199 24.86 13.00 -7.73
CA THR A 199 24.69 12.40 -9.06
C THR A 199 23.27 11.95 -9.41
N LEU A 200 22.62 12.79 -10.22
CA LEU A 200 21.69 12.31 -11.24
C LEU A 200 22.42 11.24 -12.06
N GLU A 201 21.97 10.00 -12.04
CA GLU A 201 22.40 9.03 -13.04
C GLU A 201 21.92 9.50 -14.43
N PRO A 202 22.73 9.27 -15.48
CA PRO A 202 22.54 9.85 -16.82
C PRO A 202 21.26 9.40 -17.54
#